data_AF-A0A382H6W7-F1
#
_entry.id   AF-A0A382H6W7-F1
#
_cell.length_a   1.000
_cell.length_b   1.000
_cell.length_c   1.000
_cell.angle_alpha   90.00
_cell.angle_beta   90.00
_cell.angle_gamma   90.00
#
_symmetry.space_group_name_H-M   'P 1'
#
loop_
_entity.id
_entity.type
_entity.pdbx_description
1 polymer ?
#
loop_
_entity_poly.entity_id
_entity_poly.type
_entity_poly.pdbx_seq_one_letter_code
_entity_poly.pdbx_strand_id
1 'polypeptide(L)'
;MCAVVFVVFFVPDLIQEDELEQKLTKNLDDQQKIAVDIMKSYQGVDAQGLRLFDAVMIQIENAYPTEKILEHKDTVFELHALDMQVQKGNGIYEVHLTFKTYNLSKEYIWDVNVDTDEIMAVNDNARKMLNIVDNYD
;
A
#
# COMPACT_ATOMS: atom_id res chain seq x y z
N MET A 1 -14.91 -10.06 -16.60
CA MET A 1 -14.13 -8.82 -16.43
C MET A 1 -12.66 -9.23 -16.36
N CYS A 2 -11.81 -8.63 -17.18
CA CYS A 2 -10.38 -8.95 -17.18
C CYS A 2 -9.77 -8.28 -15.94
N ALA A 3 -9.46 -9.07 -14.91
CA ALA A 3 -8.59 -8.61 -13.83
C ALA A 3 -7.20 -8.40 -14.45
N VAL A 4 -6.81 -7.15 -14.64
CA VAL A 4 -5.48 -6.83 -15.12
C VAL A 4 -4.60 -6.63 -13.90
N VAL A 5 -3.88 -7.69 -13.53
CA VAL A 5 -2.91 -7.66 -12.43
C VAL A 5 -1.60 -7.15 -13.00
N PHE A 6 -1.17 -5.95 -12.60
CA PHE A 6 0.15 -5.44 -12.93
C PHE A 6 1.03 -5.42 -11.69
N VAL A 7 2.16 -6.10 -11.80
CA VAL A 7 3.14 -6.24 -10.75
C VAL A 7 4.27 -5.25 -11.01
N VAL A 8 4.47 -4.31 -10.10
CA VAL A 8 5.61 -3.38 -10.13
C VAL A 8 6.70 -3.97 -9.26
N PHE A 9 7.95 -4.01 -9.74
CA PHE A 9 9.11 -4.46 -8.96
C PHE A 9 10.04 -3.25 -8.74
N PHE A 10 10.40 -2.94 -7.50
CA PHE A 10 11.36 -1.87 -7.22
C PHE A 10 12.37 -2.22 -6.14
N VAL A 11 13.61 -1.82 -6.38
CA VAL A 11 14.72 -1.78 -5.42
C VAL A 11 14.93 -0.30 -5.06
N PRO A 12 14.55 0.14 -3.86
CA PRO A 12 14.61 1.54 -3.41
C PRO A 12 15.94 2.25 -3.65
N ASP A 13 17.08 1.56 -3.55
CA ASP A 13 18.42 2.16 -3.70
C ASP A 13 18.82 2.38 -5.18
N LEU A 14 18.05 1.87 -6.14
CA LEU A 14 18.36 1.92 -7.58
C LEU A 14 17.42 2.82 -8.39
N ILE A 15 16.39 3.40 -7.76
CA ILE A 15 15.30 4.12 -8.45
C ILE A 15 15.04 5.44 -7.71
N GLN A 16 14.95 6.55 -8.44
CA GLN A 16 14.59 7.86 -7.85
C GLN A 16 13.12 7.88 -7.43
N GLU A 17 12.75 8.66 -6.40
CA GLU A 17 11.37 8.72 -5.87
C GLU A 17 10.31 9.04 -6.95
N ASP A 18 10.62 9.93 -7.88
CA ASP A 18 9.74 10.30 -9.00
C ASP A 18 9.60 9.18 -10.03
N GLU A 19 10.67 8.41 -10.28
CA GLU A 19 10.64 7.22 -11.13
C GLU A 19 9.88 6.07 -10.45
N LEU A 20 9.94 5.98 -9.12
CA LEU A 20 9.17 5.04 -8.32
C LEU A 20 7.67 5.34 -8.42
N GLU A 21 7.26 6.59 -8.16
CA GLU A 21 5.87 7.02 -8.29
C GLU A 21 5.33 6.81 -9.70
N GLN A 22 6.13 7.12 -10.73
CA GLN A 22 5.75 6.84 -12.12
C GLN A 22 5.57 5.34 -12.37
N LYS A 23 6.47 4.48 -11.90
CA LYS A 23 6.33 3.02 -12.08
C LYS A 23 5.12 2.45 -11.34
N LEU A 24 4.80 2.97 -10.17
CA LEU A 24 3.66 2.52 -9.36
C LEU A 24 2.32 2.93 -9.97
N THR A 25 2.25 4.10 -10.59
CA THR A 25 0.99 4.68 -11.09
C THR A 25 0.75 4.51 -12.59
N LYS A 26 1.76 4.08 -13.37
CA LYS A 26 1.69 3.99 -14.85
C LYS A 26 0.52 3.16 -15.39
N ASN A 27 0.15 2.09 -14.69
CA ASN A 27 -0.89 1.15 -15.15
C ASN A 27 -2.20 1.30 -14.38
N LEU A 28 -2.30 2.27 -13.49
CA LEU A 28 -3.51 2.58 -12.75
C LEU A 28 -4.36 3.54 -13.58
N ASP A 29 -5.66 3.30 -13.64
CA ASP A 29 -6.62 4.33 -14.06
C ASP A 29 -6.69 5.46 -13.03
N ASP A 30 -7.37 6.56 -13.38
CA ASP A 30 -7.39 7.74 -12.52
C ASP A 30 -8.04 7.50 -11.17
N GLN A 31 -9.04 6.62 -11.09
CA GLN A 31 -9.72 6.29 -9.82
C GLN A 31 -8.88 5.34 -8.97
N GLN A 32 -8.19 4.38 -9.60
CA GLN A 32 -7.21 3.52 -8.95
C GLN A 32 -6.05 4.33 -8.36
N LYS A 33 -5.59 5.39 -9.05
CA LYS A 33 -4.58 6.32 -8.51
C LYS A 33 -5.11 7.05 -7.27
N ILE A 34 -6.33 7.58 -7.34
CA ILE A 34 -6.97 8.24 -6.19
C ILE A 34 -7.05 7.28 -5.00
N ALA A 35 -7.48 6.03 -5.20
CA ALA A 35 -7.53 5.02 -4.15
C ALA A 35 -6.15 4.74 -3.51
N VAL A 36 -5.11 4.64 -4.34
CA VAL A 36 -3.73 4.49 -3.86
C VAL A 36 -3.27 5.71 -3.07
N ASP A 37 -3.57 6.92 -3.54
CA ASP A 37 -3.17 8.17 -2.89
C ASP A 37 -3.87 8.37 -1.54
N ILE A 38 -5.17 8.03 -1.45
CA ILE A 38 -5.92 8.00 -0.19
C ILE A 38 -5.26 7.02 0.78
N MET A 39 -4.98 5.79 0.36
CA MET A 39 -4.31 4.80 1.21
C MET A 39 -2.94 5.30 1.68
N LYS A 40 -2.13 5.87 0.79
CA LYS A 40 -0.80 6.38 1.14
C LYS A 40 -0.85 7.54 2.13
N SER A 41 -1.84 8.41 2.01
CA SER A 41 -1.96 9.64 2.79
C SER A 41 -2.79 9.51 4.06
N TYR A 42 -3.47 8.38 4.29
CA TYR A 42 -4.27 8.14 5.49
C TYR A 42 -3.43 8.30 6.78
N GLN A 43 -3.84 9.19 7.68
CA GLN A 43 -3.12 9.54 8.93
C GLN A 43 -3.94 9.25 10.19
N GLY A 44 -4.90 8.34 10.10
CA GLY A 44 -5.79 8.02 11.20
C GLY A 44 -6.95 8.99 11.31
N VAL A 45 -7.85 8.71 12.26
CA VAL A 45 -9.14 9.39 12.40
C VAL A 45 -8.99 10.90 12.71
N ASP A 46 -7.91 11.29 13.39
CA ASP A 46 -7.64 12.68 13.77
C ASP A 46 -6.69 13.42 12.82
N ALA A 47 -6.13 12.73 11.83
CA ALA A 47 -5.13 13.20 10.88
C ALA A 47 -3.86 13.81 11.52
N GLN A 48 -3.50 13.42 12.74
CA GLN A 48 -2.29 13.91 13.43
C GLN A 48 -1.18 12.86 13.51
N GLY A 49 -1.48 11.62 13.11
CA GLY A 49 -0.57 10.49 13.18
C GLY A 49 0.38 10.31 12.00
N LEU A 50 1.12 9.21 12.08
CA LEU A 50 1.97 8.70 11.02
C LEU A 50 1.10 8.28 9.82
N ARG A 51 1.53 8.58 8.59
CA ARG A 51 0.84 8.09 7.39
C ARG A 51 0.87 6.57 7.33
N LEU A 52 -0.21 5.96 6.84
CA LEU A 52 -0.33 4.51 6.75
C LEU A 52 0.79 3.87 5.94
N PHE A 53 1.18 4.49 4.82
CA PHE A 53 2.30 3.98 4.03
C PHE A 53 3.62 4.02 4.82
N ASP A 54 3.90 5.12 5.51
CA ASP A 54 5.10 5.27 6.34
C ASP A 54 5.09 4.25 7.49
N ALA A 55 3.94 4.01 8.12
CA ALA A 55 3.76 3.00 9.15
C ALA A 55 4.09 1.59 8.65
N VAL A 56 3.64 1.24 7.44
CA VAL A 56 3.99 -0.04 6.81
C VAL A 56 5.48 -0.15 6.59
N MET A 57 6.13 0.89 6.05
CA MET A 57 7.57 0.89 5.80
C MET A 57 8.38 0.72 7.09
N ILE A 58 8.04 1.49 8.14
CA ILE A 58 8.69 1.40 9.46
C ILE A 58 8.51 0.01 10.07
N GLN A 59 7.31 -0.59 9.96
CA GLN A 59 7.06 -1.95 10.48
C GLN A 59 7.84 -3.02 9.71
N ILE A 60 8.07 -2.82 8.41
CA ILE A 60 8.94 -3.69 7.62
C ILE A 60 10.39 -3.53 8.08
N GLU A 61 10.92 -2.32 8.20
CA GLU A 61 12.30 -2.09 8.65
C GLU A 61 12.55 -2.67 10.05
N ASN A 62 11.63 -2.44 10.98
CA ASN A 62 11.73 -2.94 12.36
C ASN A 62 11.71 -4.47 12.44
N ALA A 63 11.14 -5.16 11.45
CA ALA A 63 11.18 -6.62 11.40
C ALA A 63 12.54 -7.18 10.96
N TYR A 64 13.41 -6.33 10.39
CA TYR A 64 14.75 -6.68 9.90
C TYR A 64 15.81 -5.70 10.44
N PRO A 65 15.97 -5.55 11.77
CA PRO A 65 16.74 -4.44 12.37
C PRO A 65 18.24 -4.47 12.04
N THR A 66 18.78 -5.61 11.60
CA THR A 66 20.18 -5.78 11.22
C THR A 66 20.41 -5.69 9.72
N GLU A 67 19.35 -5.63 8.92
CA GLU A 67 19.42 -5.60 7.48
C GLU A 67 18.81 -4.30 6.99
N LYS A 68 19.44 -3.68 6.00
CA LYS A 68 18.82 -2.57 5.30
C LYS A 68 17.81 -3.11 4.30
N ILE A 69 16.73 -3.71 4.81
CA ILE A 69 15.85 -4.57 4.00
C ILE A 69 15.18 -3.78 2.88
N LEU A 70 14.84 -2.51 3.10
CA LEU A 70 14.31 -1.65 2.04
C LEU A 70 15.35 -1.37 0.95
N GLU A 71 16.64 -1.25 1.29
CA GLU A 71 17.71 -1.04 0.30
C GLU A 71 18.16 -2.37 -0.37
N HIS A 72 17.68 -3.52 0.11
CA HIS A 72 18.18 -4.81 -0.36
C HIS A 72 17.70 -5.13 -1.79
N LYS A 73 18.62 -5.56 -2.67
CA LYS A 73 18.34 -5.84 -4.09
C LYS A 73 17.29 -6.94 -4.35
N ASP A 74 17.14 -7.86 -3.41
CA ASP A 74 16.16 -8.95 -3.49
C ASP A 74 14.83 -8.57 -2.82
N THR A 75 14.72 -7.32 -2.34
CA THR A 75 13.47 -6.76 -1.85
C THR A 75 12.68 -6.20 -3.02
N VAL A 76 11.41 -6.55 -3.04
CA VAL A 76 10.45 -6.18 -4.06
C VAL A 76 9.18 -5.72 -3.38
N PHE A 77 8.65 -4.62 -3.86
CA PHE A 77 7.35 -4.11 -3.47
C PHE A 77 6.45 -4.03 -4.69
N GLU A 78 5.22 -4.51 -4.54
CA GLU A 78 4.21 -4.53 -5.59
C GLU A 78 2.99 -3.77 -5.06
N LEU A 79 2.54 -2.75 -5.80
CA LEU A 79 1.35 -1.98 -5.44
C LEU A 79 0.39 -1.97 -6.63
N HIS A 80 -0.85 -2.34 -6.40
CA HIS A 80 -1.91 -2.26 -7.40
C HIS A 80 -3.26 -2.04 -6.73
N ALA A 81 -4.24 -1.58 -7.51
CA ALA A 81 -5.61 -1.39 -7.08
C ALA A 81 -6.57 -2.14 -8.01
N LEU A 82 -7.63 -2.73 -7.46
CA LEU A 82 -8.68 -3.44 -8.18
C LEU A 82 -9.99 -2.67 -8.07
N ASP A 83 -10.70 -2.49 -9.18
CA ASP A 83 -12.05 -1.96 -9.16
C ASP A 83 -13.01 -3.01 -8.57
N MET A 84 -13.57 -2.69 -7.40
CA MET A 84 -14.48 -3.57 -6.66
C MET A 84 -15.92 -3.05 -6.65
N GLN A 85 -16.25 -2.09 -7.52
CA GLN A 85 -17.54 -1.40 -7.48
C GLN A 85 -18.73 -2.34 -7.63
N VAL A 86 -18.60 -3.36 -8.48
CA VAL A 86 -19.63 -4.39 -8.70
C VAL A 86 -19.82 -5.29 -7.47
N GLN A 87 -18.78 -5.50 -6.69
CA GLN A 87 -18.74 -6.50 -5.61
C GLN A 87 -19.02 -5.89 -4.23
N LYS A 88 -18.53 -4.68 -3.99
CA LYS A 88 -18.50 -4.08 -2.66
C LYS A 88 -19.30 -2.77 -2.56
N GLY A 89 -19.60 -2.13 -3.68
CA GLY A 89 -20.35 -0.88 -3.73
C GLY A 89 -19.61 0.21 -4.51
N ASN A 90 -20.35 1.24 -4.93
CA ASN A 90 -19.81 2.33 -5.74
C ASN A 90 -18.60 3.00 -5.07
N GLY A 91 -17.61 3.39 -5.87
CA GLY A 91 -16.40 4.05 -5.38
C GLY A 91 -15.42 3.17 -4.61
N ILE A 92 -15.68 1.86 -4.45
CA ILE A 92 -14.77 0.97 -3.71
C ILE A 92 -13.72 0.35 -4.62
N TYR A 93 -12.46 0.56 -4.23
CA TYR A 93 -11.28 -0.03 -4.83
C TYR A 93 -10.49 -0.82 -3.78
N GLU A 94 -10.03 -2.01 -4.13
CA GLU A 94 -9.20 -2.83 -3.25
C GLU A 94 -7.72 -2.59 -3.59
N VAL A 95 -6.98 -1.98 -2.68
CA VAL A 95 -5.56 -1.65 -2.82
C VAL A 95 -4.71 -2.74 -2.18
N HIS A 96 -3.85 -3.36 -2.98
CA HIS A 96 -2.92 -4.40 -2.57
C HIS A 96 -1.49 -3.87 -2.55
N LEU A 97 -0.87 -3.91 -1.37
CA LEU A 97 0.56 -3.73 -1.20
C LEU A 97 1.19 -5.08 -0.82
N THR A 98 2.09 -5.57 -1.66
CA THR A 98 2.85 -6.78 -1.38
C THR A 98 4.33 -6.45 -1.21
N PHE A 99 4.91 -6.98 -0.15
CA PHE A 99 6.33 -6.90 0.16
C PHE A 99 6.94 -8.29 0.09
N LYS A 100 7.93 -8.48 -0.78
CA LYS A 100 8.65 -9.73 -1.00
C LYS A 100 10.15 -9.52 -0.73
N THR A 101 10.75 -10.49 -0.07
CA THR A 101 12.19 -10.62 0.15
C THR A 101 12.64 -12.02 -0.25
N TYR A 102 13.92 -12.34 -0.06
CA TYR A 102 14.47 -13.67 -0.31
C TYR A 102 13.85 -14.79 0.54
N ASN A 103 13.20 -14.47 1.67
CA ASN A 103 12.65 -15.47 2.60
C ASN A 103 11.18 -15.26 2.98
N LEU A 104 10.56 -14.15 2.58
CA LEU A 104 9.21 -13.79 3.05
C LEU A 104 8.43 -13.00 2.01
N SER A 105 7.14 -13.29 1.91
CA SER A 105 6.15 -12.49 1.20
C SER A 105 5.05 -12.08 2.17
N LYS A 106 4.79 -10.78 2.32
CA LYS A 106 3.68 -10.22 3.10
C LYS A 106 2.79 -9.41 2.18
N GLU A 107 1.49 -9.55 2.36
CA GLU A 107 0.49 -8.77 1.62
C GLU A 107 -0.36 -7.99 2.61
N TYR A 108 -0.70 -6.76 2.23
CA TYR A 108 -1.59 -5.84 2.92
C TYR A 108 -2.68 -5.44 1.93
N ILE A 109 -3.93 -5.61 2.33
CA ILE A 109 -5.08 -5.37 1.46
C ILE A 109 -6.05 -4.44 2.19
N TRP A 110 -6.38 -3.32 1.54
CA TRP A 110 -7.36 -2.36 2.03
C TRP A 110 -8.44 -2.12 0.99
N ASP A 111 -9.70 -2.04 1.44
CA ASP A 111 -10.77 -1.42 0.68
C ASP A 111 -10.72 0.08 0.92
N VAL A 112 -10.69 0.85 -0.16
CA VAL A 112 -10.66 2.31 -0.16
C VAL A 112 -11.87 2.81 -0.90
N ASN A 113 -12.64 3.68 -0.26
CA ASN A 113 -13.74 4.38 -0.89
C ASN A 113 -13.25 5.75 -1.38
N VAL A 114 -13.17 5.93 -2.70
CA VAL A 114 -12.67 7.17 -3.32
C VAL A 114 -13.64 8.35 -3.22
N ASP A 115 -14.91 8.10 -2.87
CA ASP A 115 -15.92 9.14 -2.68
C ASP A 115 -15.93 9.68 -1.23
N THR A 116 -15.49 8.88 -0.25
CA THR A 116 -15.58 9.21 1.19
C THR A 116 -14.22 9.27 1.90
N ASP A 117 -13.13 8.92 1.22
CA ASP A 117 -11.79 8.73 1.77
C ASP A 117 -11.71 7.66 2.89
N GLU A 118 -12.77 6.86 3.06
CA GLU A 118 -12.80 5.79 4.06
C GLU A 118 -11.90 4.62 3.65
N ILE A 119 -11.18 4.08 4.63
CA ILE A 119 -10.30 2.92 4.45
C ILE A 119 -10.69 1.79 5.42
N MET A 120 -10.73 0.57 4.90
CA MET A 120 -11.05 -0.62 5.68
C MET A 120 -10.03 -1.73 5.41
N ALA A 121 -9.50 -2.34 6.46
CA ALA A 121 -8.59 -3.46 6.31
C ALA A 121 -9.32 -4.76 5.91
N VAL A 122 -8.87 -5.36 4.81
CA VAL A 122 -9.39 -6.65 4.31
C VAL A 122 -8.67 -7.82 4.96
N ASN A 123 -7.37 -7.69 5.25
CA ASN A 123 -6.57 -8.75 5.87
C ASN A 123 -5.92 -8.34 7.20
N ASP A 124 -5.38 -9.32 7.95
CA ASP A 124 -4.84 -9.09 9.29
C ASP A 124 -3.60 -8.17 9.30
N ASN A 125 -2.76 -8.26 8.27
CA ASN A 125 -1.60 -7.38 8.14
C ASN A 125 -2.04 -5.92 7.98
N ALA A 126 -2.99 -5.64 7.08
CA ALA A 126 -3.59 -4.32 6.88
C ALA A 126 -4.29 -3.82 8.15
N ARG A 127 -5.02 -4.70 8.84
CA ARG A 127 -5.73 -4.35 10.09
C ARG A 127 -4.76 -3.95 11.17
N LYS A 128 -3.63 -4.65 11.30
CA LYS A 128 -2.57 -4.28 12.23
C LYS A 128 -2.04 -2.88 11.93
N MET A 129 -1.87 -2.52 10.66
CA MET A 129 -1.37 -1.19 10.27
C MET A 129 -2.39 -0.09 10.52
N LEU A 130 -3.67 -0.29 10.20
CA LEU A 130 -4.74 0.67 10.56
C LEU A 130 -4.81 0.86 12.07
N ASN A 131 -4.77 -0.22 12.86
CA ASN A 131 -4.76 -0.10 14.31
C ASN A 131 -3.56 0.68 14.85
N ILE A 132 -2.38 0.56 14.22
CA ILE A 132 -1.21 1.36 14.60
C ILE A 132 -1.48 2.84 14.33
N VAL A 133 -1.99 3.17 13.14
CA VAL A 133 -2.19 4.57 12.72
C VAL A 133 -3.36 5.23 13.46
N ASP A 134 -4.46 4.51 13.69
CA ASP A 134 -5.67 5.02 14.34
C ASP A 134 -5.54 5.17 15.86
N ASN A 135 -4.58 4.49 16.49
CA ASN A 135 -4.42 4.46 17.95
C ASN A 135 -3.02 4.90 18.41
N TYR A 136 -2.21 5.50 17.52
CA TYR A 136 -0.96 6.16 17.91
C TYR A 136 -1.30 7.55 18.46
N ASP A 137 -1.53 7.63 19.77
CA ASP A 137 -1.55 8.90 20.54
C ASP A 137 -0.11 9.40 20.82
#